data_AF-A0A2D9BD14-F1
#
_entry.id   AF-A0A2D9BD14-F1
#
_cell.length_a   1.000
_cell.length_b   1.000
_cell.length_c   1.000
_cell.angle_alpha   90.00
_cell.angle_beta   90.00
_cell.angle_gamma   90.00
#
_symmetry.space_group_name_H-M   'P 1'
#
loop_
_entity.id
_entity.type
_entity.pdbx_description
1 polymer ?
#
loop_
_entity_poly.entity_id
_entity_poly.type
_entity_poly.pdbx_seq_one_letter_code
_entity_poly.pdbx_strand_id
1 'polypeptide(L)'
;MSLKSNKFRAVWMLVLLTGVIFSSVGFKPIEVIQFAQVANGILLPVIAGFLVWVVNKESVLGAYKNNKVQNIIGIIIVLIALILGLRSLSKVFFDV
;
A
#
# COMPACT_ATOMS: atom_id res chain seq x y z
N MET A 1 30.22 8.51 -13.90
CA MET A 1 30.39 7.80 -12.62
C MET A 1 31.31 6.60 -12.87
N SER A 2 32.58 6.66 -12.49
CA SER A 2 33.51 5.51 -12.66
C SER A 2 33.32 4.51 -11.51
N LEU A 3 33.30 3.21 -11.81
CA LEU A 3 33.20 2.10 -10.84
C LEU A 3 34.32 2.11 -9.79
N LYS A 4 35.40 2.84 -10.05
CA LYS A 4 36.52 3.02 -9.12
C LYS A 4 36.36 4.19 -8.15
N SER A 5 35.30 5.00 -8.29
CA SER A 5 35.08 6.13 -7.37
C SER A 5 34.72 5.65 -5.97
N ASN A 6 35.34 6.23 -4.94
CA ASN A 6 35.11 5.85 -3.55
C ASN A 6 33.63 6.02 -3.12
N LYS A 7 32.94 7.01 -3.69
CA LYS A 7 31.50 7.22 -3.46
C LYS A 7 30.66 6.05 -3.98
N PHE A 8 30.98 5.53 -5.17
CA PHE A 8 30.27 4.38 -5.73
C PHE A 8 30.52 3.10 -4.92
N ARG A 9 31.78 2.87 -4.52
CA ARG A 9 32.14 1.72 -3.68
C ARG A 9 31.50 1.77 -2.30
N ALA A 10 31.38 2.95 -1.69
CA ALA A 10 30.71 3.11 -0.40
C ALA A 10 29.22 2.73 -0.49
N VAL A 11 28.51 3.16 -1.55
CA VAL A 11 27.10 2.79 -1.77
C VAL A 11 26.96 1.28 -1.98
N TRP A 12 27.81 0.68 -2.82
CA TRP A 12 27.76 -0.76 -3.06
C TRP A 12 28.10 -1.59 -1.81
N MET A 13 29.10 -1.17 -1.03
CA MET A 13 29.41 -1.82 0.25
C MET A 13 28.23 -1.73 1.23
N LEU A 14 27.53 -0.59 1.28
CA LEU A 14 26.34 -0.44 2.13
C LEU A 14 25.21 -1.39 1.70
N VAL A 15 24.92 -1.47 0.39
CA VAL A 15 23.91 -2.40 -0.16
C VAL A 15 24.28 -3.86 0.16
N LEU A 16 25.54 -4.25 -0.06
CA LEU A 16 26.03 -5.60 0.23
C LEU A 16 25.95 -5.93 1.71
N LEU A 17 26.43 -5.03 2.59
CA LEU A 17 26.41 -5.25 4.03
C LEU A 17 24.97 -5.42 4.54
N THR A 18 24.06 -4.60 4.03
CA THR A 18 22.61 -4.69 4.36
C THR A 18 22.07 -6.04 3.94
N GLY A 19 22.34 -6.50 2.71
CA GLY A 19 21.91 -7.81 2.23
C GLY A 19 22.49 -8.97 3.05
N VAL A 20 23.77 -8.92 3.40
CA VAL A 20 24.43 -9.94 4.23
C VAL A 20 23.83 -9.99 5.63
N ILE A 21 23.62 -8.85 6.28
CA ILE A 21 23.00 -8.80 7.63
C ILE A 21 21.60 -9.39 7.58
N PHE A 22 20.72 -8.93 6.67
CA PHE A 22 19.36 -9.46 6.58
C PHE A 22 19.33 -10.95 6.23
N SER A 23 20.23 -11.43 5.36
CA SER A 23 20.35 -12.85 5.04
C SER A 23 20.89 -13.70 6.20
N SER A 24 21.74 -13.14 7.08
CA SER A 24 22.38 -13.88 8.18
C SER A 24 21.50 -13.96 9.43
N VAL A 25 20.58 -13.02 9.62
CA VAL A 25 19.68 -12.98 10.79
C VAL A 25 18.57 -14.05 10.69
N GLY A 26 18.39 -14.71 9.54
CA GLY A 26 17.30 -15.68 9.32
C GLY A 26 15.91 -15.03 9.29
N PHE A 27 15.85 -13.71 9.43
CA PHE A 27 14.66 -12.91 9.23
C PHE A 27 14.25 -13.02 7.77
N LYS A 28 12.96 -13.17 7.53
CA LYS A 28 12.40 -13.24 6.19
C LYS A 28 11.69 -11.91 5.91
N PRO A 29 12.35 -10.92 5.26
CA PRO A 29 11.72 -9.65 4.92
C PRO A 29 10.39 -9.82 4.18
N ILE A 30 10.27 -10.93 3.47
CA ILE A 30 9.06 -11.28 2.74
C ILE A 30 7.84 -11.45 3.66
N GLU A 31 7.99 -12.01 4.86
CA GLU A 31 6.88 -12.19 5.82
C GLU A 31 6.37 -10.83 6.34
N VAL A 32 7.28 -9.87 6.56
CA VAL A 32 6.92 -8.48 6.92
C VAL A 32 6.19 -7.78 5.78
N ILE A 33 6.70 -7.94 4.56
CA ILE A 33 6.08 -7.35 3.36
C ILE A 33 4.69 -7.94 3.14
N GLN A 34 4.51 -9.25 3.37
CA GLN A 34 3.21 -9.92 3.32
C GLN A 34 2.25 -9.34 4.36
N PHE A 35 2.67 -9.19 5.62
CA PHE A 35 1.84 -8.60 6.66
C PHE A 35 1.39 -7.17 6.30
N ALA A 36 2.32 -6.33 5.83
CA ALA A 36 2.02 -4.98 5.39
C ALA A 36 1.04 -4.97 4.20
N GLN A 37 1.17 -5.92 3.27
CA GLN A 37 0.25 -6.03 2.12
C GLN A 37 -1.13 -6.52 2.51
N VAL A 38 -1.25 -7.45 3.46
CA VAL A 38 -2.55 -7.85 4.02
C VAL A 38 -3.23 -6.65 4.69
N ALA A 39 -2.49 -5.90 5.51
CA ALA A 39 -3.00 -4.70 6.15
C ALA A 39 -3.46 -3.66 5.10
N ASN A 40 -2.62 -3.33 4.12
CA ASN A 40 -2.94 -2.36 3.08
C ASN A 40 -4.10 -2.81 2.17
N GLY A 41 -4.16 -4.09 1.83
CA GLY A 41 -5.23 -4.65 0.99
C GLY A 41 -6.60 -4.56 1.64
N ILE A 42 -6.68 -4.64 2.97
CA ILE A 42 -7.93 -4.48 3.73
C ILE A 42 -8.21 -3.00 4.03
N LEU A 43 -7.18 -2.22 4.34
CA LEU A 43 -7.32 -0.83 4.80
C LEU A 43 -7.87 0.11 3.72
N LEU A 44 -7.44 -0.04 2.45
CA LEU A 44 -7.91 0.79 1.34
C LEU A 44 -9.44 0.76 1.14
N PRO A 45 -10.10 -0.41 0.97
CA PRO A 45 -11.55 -0.45 0.79
C PRO A 45 -12.31 0.00 2.04
N VAL A 46 -11.80 -0.29 3.25
CA VAL A 46 -12.42 0.15 4.50
C VAL A 46 -12.44 1.67 4.59
N ILE A 47 -11.30 2.33 4.36
CA ILE A 47 -11.22 3.80 4.41
C ILE A 47 -12.02 4.43 3.28
N ALA A 48 -11.93 3.90 2.05
CA ALA A 48 -12.70 4.43 0.92
C ALA A 48 -14.22 4.34 1.18
N GLY A 49 -14.70 3.20 1.69
CA GLY A 49 -16.11 3.02 2.05
C GLY A 49 -16.54 3.96 3.19
N PHE A 50 -15.71 4.10 4.22
CA PHE A 50 -15.94 5.04 5.32
C PHE A 50 -16.03 6.48 4.81
N LEU A 51 -15.12 6.91 3.94
CA LEU A 51 -15.14 8.25 3.37
C LEU A 51 -16.41 8.49 2.57
N VAL A 52 -16.78 7.58 1.64
CA VAL A 52 -18.02 7.72 0.86
C VAL A 52 -19.25 7.79 1.79
N TRP A 53 -19.25 7.05 2.91
CA TRP A 53 -20.34 7.12 3.88
C TRP A 53 -20.37 8.47 4.63
N VAL A 54 -19.24 8.93 5.17
CA VAL A 54 -19.15 10.20 5.92
C VAL A 54 -19.51 11.39 5.05
N VAL A 55 -19.03 11.43 3.81
CA VAL A 55 -19.29 12.56 2.90
C VAL A 55 -20.73 12.62 2.40
N ASN A 56 -21.52 11.59 2.67
CA ASN A 56 -22.96 11.57 2.42
C ASN A 56 -23.79 11.95 3.65
N LYS A 57 -23.19 12.07 4.82
CA LYS A 57 -23.90 12.49 6.02
C LYS A 57 -24.09 14.01 6.05
N GLU A 58 -25.35 14.41 5.98
CA GLU A 58 -25.76 15.80 6.16
C GLU A 58 -25.41 16.34 7.56
N SER A 59 -25.39 15.47 8.58
CA SER A 59 -24.97 15.84 9.94
C SER A 59 -23.47 16.19 10.04
N VAL A 60 -22.66 15.84 9.04
CA VAL A 60 -21.20 16.08 9.04
C VAL A 60 -20.82 17.16 8.02
N LEU A 61 -21.39 17.12 6.81
CA LEU A 61 -21.06 18.06 5.72
C LEU A 61 -22.13 19.13 5.44
N GLY A 62 -23.32 19.02 6.03
CA GLY A 62 -24.43 19.95 5.78
C GLY A 62 -24.71 20.13 4.28
N ALA A 63 -24.61 21.37 3.82
CA ALA A 63 -24.83 21.75 2.42
C ALA A 63 -23.75 21.24 1.44
N TYR A 64 -22.58 20.82 1.93
CA TYR A 64 -21.44 20.37 1.11
C TYR A 64 -21.42 18.85 0.89
N LYS A 65 -22.53 18.16 1.13
CA LYS A 65 -22.62 16.72 0.87
C LYS A 65 -22.44 16.40 -0.61
N ASN A 66 -21.97 15.18 -0.88
CA ASN A 66 -21.78 14.74 -2.26
C ASN A 66 -23.09 14.77 -3.07
N ASN A 67 -23.00 15.28 -4.29
CA ASN A 67 -24.06 15.16 -5.28
C ASN A 67 -24.04 13.76 -5.95
N LYS A 68 -25.04 13.48 -6.80
CA LYS A 68 -25.19 12.17 -7.45
C LYS A 68 -23.95 11.74 -8.27
N VAL A 69 -23.29 12.69 -8.95
CA VAL A 69 -22.10 12.40 -9.77
C VAL A 69 -20.90 12.06 -8.88
N GLN A 70 -20.69 12.82 -7.80
CA GLN A 70 -19.63 12.56 -6.83
C GLN A 70 -19.83 11.21 -6.13
N ASN A 71 -21.07 10.78 -5.88
CA ASN A 71 -21.34 9.45 -5.35
C ASN A 71 -21.05 8.33 -6.34
N ILE A 72 -21.35 8.51 -7.63
CA ILE A 72 -20.98 7.51 -8.66
C ILE A 72 -19.46 7.37 -8.72
N ILE A 73 -18.72 8.48 -8.74
CA ILE A 73 -17.25 8.47 -8.71
C ILE A 73 -16.74 7.82 -7.41
N GLY A 74 -17.33 8.15 -6.27
CA GLY A 74 -16.97 7.57 -4.97
C GLY A 74 -17.15 6.05 -4.94
N ILE A 75 -18.25 5.55 -5.51
CA ILE A 75 -18.49 4.10 -5.63
C ILE A 75 -17.45 3.45 -6.55
N ILE A 76 -17.10 4.08 -7.68
CA ILE A 76 -16.03 3.59 -8.57
C ILE A 76 -14.70 3.50 -7.82
N ILE A 77 -14.36 4.51 -7.01
CA ILE A 77 -13.13 4.50 -6.18
C ILE A 77 -13.16 3.34 -5.18
N VAL A 78 -14.29 3.10 -4.51
CA VAL A 78 -14.44 1.96 -3.59
C VAL A 78 -14.26 0.63 -4.33
N LEU A 79 -14.82 0.48 -5.53
CA LEU A 79 -14.64 -0.73 -6.35
C LEU A 79 -13.19 -0.94 -6.78
N ILE A 80 -12.49 0.13 -7.20
CA ILE A 80 -11.05 0.06 -7.51
C ILE A 80 -10.25 -0.34 -6.28
N ALA A 81 -10.51 0.26 -5.12
CA ALA A 81 -9.86 -0.08 -3.87
C ALA A 81 -10.09 -1.54 -3.48
N LEU A 82 -11.29 -2.07 -3.72
CA LEU A 82 -11.62 -3.48 -3.51
C LEU A 82 -10.80 -4.39 -4.43
N ILE A 83 -10.71 -4.07 -5.72
CA ILE A 83 -9.92 -4.83 -6.71
C ILE A 83 -8.44 -4.82 -6.34
N LEU A 84 -7.89 -3.65 -5.99
CA LEU A 84 -6.50 -3.51 -5.56
C LEU A 84 -6.23 -4.31 -4.27
N GLY A 85 -7.17 -4.27 -3.32
CA GLY A 85 -7.09 -5.05 -2.09
C GLY A 85 -7.07 -6.55 -2.35
N LEU A 86 -8.01 -7.05 -3.14
CA LEU A 86 -8.09 -8.46 -3.54
C LEU A 86 -6.83 -8.90 -4.29
N ARG A 87 -6.30 -8.06 -5.20
CA ARG A 87 -5.06 -8.35 -5.93
C ARG A 87 -3.84 -8.40 -5.00
N SER A 88 -3.79 -7.52 -4.00
CA SER A 88 -2.72 -7.54 -3.00
C SER A 88 -2.76 -8.82 -2.18
N LEU A 89 -3.95 -9.26 -1.76
CA LEU A 89 -4.13 -10.50 -1.02
C LEU A 89 -3.80 -11.72 -1.89
N SER A 90 -4.30 -11.78 -3.13
CA SER A 90 -4.01 -12.89 -4.04
C SER A 90 -2.49 -13.04 -4.28
N LYS A 91 -1.79 -11.92 -4.47
CA LYS A 91 -0.33 -11.94 -4.64
C LYS A 91 0.37 -12.51 -3.41
N VAL A 92 -0.06 -12.10 -2.21
CA VAL A 92 0.49 -12.61 -0.95
C VAL A 92 0.26 -14.11 -0.76
N PHE A 93 -0.89 -14.64 -1.17
CA PHE A 93 -1.23 -16.06 -0.99
C PHE A 93 -0.73 -17.00 -2.09
N PHE A 94 -0.53 -16.49 -3.32
CA PHE A 94 -0.19 -17.33 -4.49
C PHE A 94 1.16 -17.03 -5.13
N ASP A 95 1.70 -15.81 -5.01
CA ASP A 95 2.90 -15.36 -5.76
C ASP A 95 4.10 -15.01 -4.88
N VAL A 96 3.93 -14.98 -3.55
CA VAL A 96 4.96 -14.59 -2.57
C VAL A 96 5.25 -15.74 -1.63
#